data_AF-D5STL1-F1
#
_entry.id   AF-D5STL1-F1
#
_cell.length_a   1.000
_cell.length_b   1.000
_cell.length_c   1.000
_cell.angle_alpha   90.00
_cell.angle_beta   90.00
_cell.angle_gamma   90.00
#
_symmetry.space_group_name_H-M   'P 1'
#
loop_
_entity.id
_entity.type
_entity.pdbx_description
1 polymer ?
#
loop_
_entity_poly.entity_id
_entity_poly.type
_entity_poly.pdbx_seq_one_letter_code
_entity_poly.pdbx_strand_id
1 'polypeptide(L)'
;MSMPQPIFVALIGSTAERVYRAKKFFRLSTPGLGPFYLASLESEQSGSIQPLVQLPKNQITIWITLDPESFLAASLQHQVDSLNPRYTRGFYDELLPEPCVLVNIDQSPEESKALLADLAQKITSAWYASS
;
A
#
# COMPACT_ATOMS: atom_id res chain seq x y z
N MET A 1 -15.49 4.53 22.89
CA MET A 1 -14.32 3.94 22.22
C MET A 1 -14.11 4.73 20.94
N SER A 2 -12.91 5.27 20.72
CA SER A 2 -12.61 6.03 19.50
C SER A 2 -12.45 5.05 18.34
N MET A 3 -13.06 5.31 17.19
CA MET A 3 -12.88 4.46 16.01
C MET A 3 -11.39 4.42 15.62
N PRO A 4 -10.87 3.25 15.17
CA PRO A 4 -9.52 3.14 14.67
C PRO A 4 -9.30 4.09 13.47
N GLN A 5 -8.05 4.51 13.26
CA GLN A 5 -7.71 5.38 12.14
C GLN A 5 -7.82 4.61 10.82
N PRO A 6 -8.32 5.21 9.73
CA PRO A 6 -8.39 4.54 8.44
C PRO A 6 -7.02 4.10 7.95
N ILE A 7 -6.94 2.90 7.34
CA ILE A 7 -5.72 2.39 6.72
C ILE A 7 -5.59 3.00 5.33
N PHE A 8 -4.52 3.77 5.10
CA PHE A 8 -4.20 4.28 3.77
C PHE A 8 -3.22 3.34 3.09
N VAL A 9 -3.52 2.95 1.86
CA VAL A 9 -2.71 1.97 1.10
C VAL A 9 -2.23 2.59 -0.20
N ALA A 10 -0.95 2.38 -0.53
CA ALA A 10 -0.39 2.75 -1.83
C ALA A 10 0.00 1.49 -2.61
N LEU A 11 -0.41 1.40 -3.88
CA LEU A 11 0.04 0.38 -4.83
C LEU A 11 1.06 0.99 -5.78
N ILE A 12 2.29 0.46 -5.79
CA ILE A 12 3.43 1.06 -6.47
C ILE A 12 4.13 0.06 -7.36
N GLY A 13 4.45 0.47 -8.57
CA GLY A 13 5.34 -0.27 -9.47
C GLY A 13 6.41 0.63 -10.06
N SER A 14 7.42 0.04 -10.67
CA SER A 14 8.42 0.78 -11.43
C SER A 14 7.77 1.55 -12.58
N THR A 15 6.82 0.92 -13.28
CA THR A 15 6.10 1.51 -14.44
C THR A 15 4.59 1.63 -14.21
N ALA A 16 3.97 2.59 -14.92
CA ALA A 16 2.51 2.75 -14.88
C ALA A 16 1.77 1.50 -15.43
N GLU A 17 2.36 0.79 -16.40
CA GLU A 17 1.76 -0.43 -16.95
C GLU A 17 1.65 -1.55 -15.92
N ARG A 18 2.68 -1.75 -15.09
CA ARG A 18 2.66 -2.75 -14.00
C ARG A 18 1.52 -2.45 -13.03
N VAL A 19 1.39 -1.19 -12.62
CA VAL A 19 0.33 -0.73 -11.72
C VAL A 19 -1.05 -0.93 -12.35
N TYR A 20 -1.21 -0.63 -13.65
CA TYR A 20 -2.47 -0.82 -14.35
C TYR A 20 -2.90 -2.28 -14.42
N ARG A 21 -1.94 -3.20 -14.64
CA ARG A 21 -2.20 -4.65 -14.61
C ARG A 21 -2.60 -5.12 -13.22
N ALA A 22 -1.85 -4.70 -12.18
CA ALA A 22 -2.10 -5.07 -10.80
C ALA A 22 -3.43 -4.54 -10.25
N LYS A 23 -3.78 -3.28 -10.57
CA LYS A 23 -5.00 -2.62 -10.10
C LYS A 23 -6.27 -3.43 -10.37
N LYS A 24 -6.31 -4.20 -11.47
CA LYS A 24 -7.47 -5.04 -11.81
C LYS A 24 -7.74 -6.14 -10.77
N PHE A 25 -6.68 -6.61 -10.10
CA PHE A 25 -6.75 -7.63 -9.06
C PHE A 25 -6.87 -7.02 -7.66
N PHE A 26 -6.59 -5.72 -7.54
CA PHE A 26 -6.60 -5.00 -6.29
C PHE A 26 -7.93 -4.25 -6.10
N ARG A 27 -8.92 -4.92 -5.52
CA ARG A 27 -10.19 -4.30 -5.09
C ARG A 27 -10.25 -4.28 -3.57
N LEU A 28 -9.83 -3.18 -2.97
CA LEU A 28 -9.96 -2.96 -1.54
C LEU A 28 -11.19 -2.09 -1.26
N SER A 29 -12.37 -2.70 -1.33
CA SER A 29 -13.64 -2.08 -0.93
C SER A 29 -14.07 -2.60 0.45
N THR A 30 -13.14 -2.63 1.40
CA THR A 30 -13.34 -3.22 2.73
C THR A 30 -13.47 -2.15 3.81
N PRO A 31 -14.29 -2.36 4.86
CA PRO A 31 -14.42 -1.41 5.97
C PRO A 31 -13.06 -1.13 6.62
N GLY A 32 -12.80 0.12 6.98
CA GLY A 32 -11.55 0.54 7.61
C GLY A 32 -10.44 0.96 6.66
N LEU A 33 -10.58 0.70 5.36
CA LEU A 33 -9.69 1.24 4.34
C LEU A 33 -10.08 2.67 3.99
N GLY A 34 -9.11 3.57 4.10
CA GLY A 34 -9.17 4.89 3.51
C GLY A 34 -8.98 4.86 1.98
N PRO A 35 -8.83 6.02 1.35
CA PRO A 35 -8.43 6.12 -0.05
C PRO A 35 -7.19 5.29 -0.35
N PHE A 36 -7.24 4.52 -1.44
CA PHE A 36 -6.08 3.84 -2.00
C PHE A 36 -5.40 4.73 -3.03
N TYR A 37 -4.08 4.70 -3.07
CA TYR A 37 -3.26 5.46 -4.00
C TYR A 37 -2.58 4.54 -4.99
N LEU A 38 -2.42 5.01 -6.22
CA LEU A 38 -1.74 4.28 -7.28
C LEU A 38 -0.55 5.13 -7.72
N ALA A 39 0.66 4.56 -7.67
CA ALA A 39 1.84 5.30 -8.07
C ALA A 39 2.82 4.51 -8.92
N SER A 40 3.58 5.22 -9.75
CA SER A 40 4.72 4.69 -10.48
C SER A 40 6.00 5.42 -10.08
N LEU A 41 7.15 4.75 -10.25
CA LEU A 41 8.45 5.41 -10.16
C LEU A 41 8.74 6.26 -11.41
N GLU A 42 8.18 5.87 -12.56
CA GLU A 42 8.13 6.73 -13.75
C GLU A 42 7.52 8.10 -13.43
N SER A 43 8.18 9.15 -13.94
CA SER A 43 7.78 10.54 -13.69
C SER A 43 6.52 10.96 -14.45
N GLU A 44 6.10 10.17 -15.44
CA GLU A 44 4.93 10.49 -16.25
C GLU A 44 3.64 10.09 -15.52
N GLN A 45 2.76 11.07 -15.34
CA GLN A 45 1.41 10.81 -14.84
C GLN A 45 0.59 10.13 -15.94
N SER A 46 0.01 8.97 -15.62
CA SER A 46 -0.82 8.21 -16.56
C SER A 46 -2.18 7.92 -15.94
N GLY A 47 -3.17 8.70 -16.33
CA GLY A 47 -4.54 8.61 -15.81
C GLY A 47 -4.61 8.79 -14.30
N SER A 48 -5.01 7.74 -13.57
CA SER A 48 -5.11 7.74 -12.10
C SER A 48 -3.81 7.36 -11.38
N ILE A 49 -2.74 7.04 -12.12
CA ILE A 49 -1.45 6.65 -11.57
C ILE A 49 -0.57 7.89 -11.53
N GLN A 50 -0.12 8.26 -10.33
CA GLN A 50 0.68 9.46 -10.10
C GLN A 50 2.14 9.10 -9.78
N PRO A 51 3.10 9.99 -10.02
CA PRO A 51 4.47 9.77 -9.58
C PRO A 51 4.55 9.57 -8.06
N LEU A 52 5.48 8.72 -7.60
CA LEU A 52 5.72 8.46 -6.17
C LEU A 52 5.80 9.75 -5.33
N VAL A 53 6.47 10.78 -5.86
CA VAL A 53 6.70 12.07 -5.19
C VAL A 53 5.42 12.87 -4.92
N GLN A 54 4.32 12.53 -5.60
CA GLN A 54 3.01 13.18 -5.44
C GLN A 54 2.13 12.46 -4.41
N LEU A 55 2.54 11.29 -3.91
CA LEU A 55 1.81 10.61 -2.86
C LEU A 55 1.79 11.43 -1.57
N PRO A 56 0.71 11.35 -0.76
CA PRO A 56 0.65 12.04 0.51
C PRO A 56 1.70 11.48 1.48
N LYS A 57 2.61 12.36 1.88
CA LYS A 57 3.68 12.04 2.83
C LYS A 57 3.10 11.87 4.23
N ASN A 58 3.65 10.95 5.02
CA ASN A 58 3.27 10.72 6.41
C ASN A 58 1.80 10.29 6.58
N GLN A 59 1.23 9.65 5.58
CA GLN A 59 -0.17 9.20 5.62
C GLN A 59 -0.33 7.74 5.22
N ILE A 60 0.52 7.23 4.31
CA ILE A 60 0.42 5.85 3.82
C ILE A 60 0.79 4.87 4.93
N THR A 61 -0.17 4.04 5.33
CA THR A 61 -0.01 3.01 6.36
C THR A 61 0.63 1.74 5.81
N ILE A 62 0.31 1.37 4.55
CA ILE A 62 0.80 0.16 3.91
C ILE A 62 1.19 0.47 2.46
N TRP A 63 2.40 0.05 2.10
CA TRP A 63 2.96 0.15 0.77
C TRP A 63 2.95 -1.23 0.12
N ILE A 64 2.20 -1.39 -0.96
CA ILE A 64 2.17 -2.62 -1.75
C ILE A 64 2.96 -2.35 -3.02
N THR A 65 4.05 -3.07 -3.20
CA THR A 65 5.03 -2.83 -4.27
C THR A 65 5.04 -3.99 -5.24
N LEU A 66 5.20 -3.72 -6.52
CA LEU A 66 5.02 -4.71 -7.59
C LEU A 66 6.33 -5.30 -8.11
N ASP A 67 7.45 -4.72 -7.68
CA ASP A 67 8.80 -5.08 -8.11
C ASP A 67 9.83 -4.64 -7.05
N PRO A 68 11.06 -5.19 -7.10
CA PRO A 68 12.10 -4.83 -6.13
C PRO A 68 12.47 -3.35 -6.12
N GLU A 69 12.41 -2.66 -7.27
CA GLU A 69 12.75 -1.24 -7.37
C GLU A 69 11.74 -0.38 -6.61
N SER A 70 10.45 -0.63 -6.83
CA SER A 70 9.37 0.02 -6.08
C SER A 70 9.41 -0.34 -4.60
N PHE A 71 9.79 -1.57 -4.23
CA PHE A 71 9.99 -1.96 -2.84
C PHE A 71 11.07 -1.12 -2.15
N LEU A 72 12.22 -0.94 -2.78
CA LEU A 72 13.30 -0.11 -2.25
C LEU A 72 12.84 1.35 -2.10
N ALA A 73 12.18 1.91 -3.12
CA ALA A 73 11.71 3.29 -3.10
C ALA A 73 10.64 3.52 -2.02
N ALA A 74 9.67 2.61 -1.89
CA ALA A 74 8.64 2.68 -0.85
C ALA A 74 9.23 2.52 0.55
N SER A 75 10.18 1.61 0.73
CA SER A 75 10.87 1.41 2.01
C SER A 75 11.62 2.66 2.45
N LEU A 76 12.32 3.32 1.53
CA LEU A 76 12.99 4.59 1.79
C LEU A 76 11.99 5.69 2.17
N GLN A 77 10.88 5.80 1.42
CA GLN A 77 9.86 6.80 1.73
C GLN A 77 9.21 6.54 3.10
N HIS A 78 8.91 5.29 3.44
CA HIS A 78 8.38 4.92 4.74
C HIS A 78 9.37 5.23 5.88
N GLN A 79 10.66 5.01 5.68
CA GLN A 79 11.68 5.42 6.66
C GLN A 79 11.68 6.93 6.88
N VAL A 80 11.60 7.72 5.81
CA VAL A 80 11.50 9.19 5.91
C VAL A 80 10.23 9.60 6.66
N ASP A 81 9.10 8.98 6.34
CA ASP A 81 7.83 9.25 7.01
C ASP A 81 7.87 8.86 8.50
N SER A 82 8.56 7.77 8.84
CA SER A 82 8.76 7.29 10.22
C SER A 82 9.60 8.22 11.09
N LEU A 83 10.40 9.09 10.48
CA LEU A 83 11.13 10.14 11.21
C LEU A 83 10.22 11.33 11.58
N ASN A 84 9.03 11.44 11.00
CA ASN A 84 8.09 12.50 11.31
C ASN A 84 7.31 12.18 12.60
N PRO A 85 7.36 13.02 13.64
CA PRO A 85 6.67 12.76 14.91
C PRO A 85 5.13 12.75 14.78
N ARG A 86 4.58 13.20 13.65
CA ARG A 86 3.13 13.17 13.38
C ARG A 86 2.68 11.92 12.62
N TYR A 87 3.62 11.13 12.10
CA TYR A 87 3.31 9.89 11.42
C TYR A 87 3.22 8.75 12.45
N THR A 88 2.16 7.97 12.35
CA THR A 88 2.01 6.72 13.09
C THR A 88 1.11 5.79 12.30
N ARG A 89 1.38 4.49 12.38
CA ARG A 89 0.49 3.45 11.87
C ARG A 89 -0.44 2.95 12.98
N GLY A 90 -0.36 3.52 14.18
CA GLY A 90 -1.21 3.16 15.32
C GLY A 90 -1.15 1.66 15.63
N PHE A 91 -2.31 1.06 15.88
CA PHE A 91 -2.45 -0.37 16.16
C PHE A 91 -1.99 -1.28 15.01
N TYR A 92 -1.80 -0.73 13.80
CA TYR A 92 -1.33 -1.51 12.65
C TYR A 92 0.15 -1.85 12.73
N ASP A 93 0.96 -1.18 13.57
CA ASP A 93 2.35 -1.59 13.76
C ASP A 93 2.47 -2.98 14.41
N GLU A 94 1.51 -3.35 15.26
CA GLU A 94 1.47 -4.68 15.90
C GLU A 94 0.76 -5.72 15.02
N LEU A 95 -0.34 -5.34 14.37
CA LEU A 95 -1.19 -6.25 13.61
C LEU A 95 -0.71 -6.47 12.17
N LEU A 96 0.04 -5.51 11.62
CA LEU A 96 0.61 -5.50 10.28
C LEU A 96 2.06 -4.98 10.35
N PRO A 97 2.98 -5.75 10.95
CA PRO A 97 4.33 -5.26 11.24
C PRO A 97 5.13 -4.88 9.99
N GLU A 98 4.76 -5.40 8.83
CA GLU A 98 5.38 -5.10 7.55
C GLU A 98 4.71 -3.86 6.90
N PRO A 99 5.36 -2.69 6.89
CA PRO A 99 4.83 -1.49 6.26
C PRO A 99 4.92 -1.53 4.73
N CYS A 100 5.85 -2.33 4.20
CA CYS A 100 6.08 -2.51 2.77
C CYS A 100 5.97 -3.99 2.43
N VAL A 101 5.18 -4.33 1.41
CA VAL A 101 4.93 -5.70 0.97
C VAL A 101 5.21 -5.82 -0.52
N LEU A 102 6.10 -6.74 -0.88
CA LEU A 102 6.42 -7.05 -2.27
C LEU A 102 5.46 -8.09 -2.83
N VAL A 103 4.76 -7.74 -3.91
CA VAL A 103 3.84 -8.62 -4.65
C VAL A 103 4.35 -8.71 -6.08
N ASN A 104 5.07 -9.80 -6.38
CA ASN A 104 5.64 -9.99 -7.71
C ASN A 104 4.59 -10.54 -8.69
N ILE A 105 3.93 -9.62 -9.40
CA ILE A 105 2.89 -9.95 -10.40
C ILE A 105 3.42 -10.67 -11.64
N ASP A 106 4.72 -10.65 -11.90
CA ASP A 106 5.31 -11.25 -13.11
C ASP A 106 5.57 -12.74 -12.95
N GLN A 107 5.67 -13.26 -11.72
CA GLN A 107 5.99 -14.66 -11.46
C GLN A 107 4.74 -15.56 -11.50
N SER A 108 3.64 -15.12 -10.89
CA SER A 108 2.37 -15.87 -10.91
C SER A 108 1.18 -14.95 -10.58
N PRO A 109 0.27 -14.71 -11.53
CA PRO A 109 -0.94 -13.91 -11.29
C PRO A 109 -1.85 -14.49 -10.21
N GLU A 110 -1.90 -15.82 -10.07
CA GLU A 110 -2.73 -16.48 -9.06
C GLU A 110 -2.17 -16.31 -7.65
N GLU A 111 -0.85 -16.46 -7.48
CA GLU A 111 -0.18 -16.23 -6.21
C GLU A 111 -0.27 -14.76 -5.80
N SER A 112 -0.10 -13.84 -6.76
CA SER A 112 -0.26 -12.41 -6.52
C SER A 112 -1.69 -12.06 -6.09
N LYS A 113 -2.69 -12.66 -6.71
CA LYS A 113 -4.09 -12.49 -6.31
C LYS A 113 -4.36 -13.05 -4.91
N ALA A 114 -3.79 -14.21 -4.58
CA ALA A 114 -3.90 -14.81 -3.25
C ALA A 114 -3.25 -13.92 -2.17
N LEU A 115 -2.06 -13.39 -2.44
CA LEU A 115 -1.36 -12.45 -1.53
C LEU A 115 -2.14 -11.16 -1.32
N LEU A 116 -2.67 -10.57 -2.39
CA LEU A 116 -3.49 -9.35 -2.27
C LEU A 116 -4.79 -9.62 -1.51
N ALA A 117 -5.41 -10.79 -1.69
CA ALA A 117 -6.60 -11.19 -0.95
C ALA A 117 -6.29 -11.44 0.54
N ASP A 118 -5.18 -12.10 0.85
CA ASP A 118 -4.70 -12.30 2.22
C ASP A 118 -4.41 -10.96 2.92
N LEU A 119 -3.74 -10.02 2.23
CA LEU A 119 -3.54 -8.66 2.74
C LEU A 119 -4.86 -7.95 3.02
N ALA A 120 -5.82 -8.01 2.10
CA ALA A 120 -7.15 -7.43 2.29
C ALA A 120 -7.84 -8.01 3.54
N GLN A 121 -7.73 -9.32 3.74
CA GLN A 121 -8.32 -10.00 4.89
C GLN A 121 -7.61 -9.63 6.19
N LYS A 122 -6.27 -9.55 6.21
CA LYS A 122 -5.50 -9.10 7.37
C LYS A 122 -5.83 -7.66 7.77
N ILE A 123 -5.92 -6.76 6.80
CA ILE A 123 -6.35 -5.36 6.99
C ILE A 123 -7.74 -5.31 7.64
N THR A 124 -8.67 -6.11 7.13
CA THR A 124 -10.06 -6.17 7.64
C THR A 124 -10.09 -6.72 9.07
N SER A 125 -9.38 -7.81 9.34
CA SER A 125 -9.27 -8.39 10.68
C SER A 125 -8.63 -7.42 11.66
N ALA A 126 -7.58 -6.70 11.25
CA ALA A 126 -6.92 -5.70 12.08
C ALA A 126 -7.84 -4.52 12.41
N TRP A 127 -8.65 -4.08 11.45
CA TRP A 127 -9.68 -3.06 11.69
C TRP A 127 -10.73 -3.52 12.72
N TYR A 128 -11.27 -4.73 12.58
CA TYR A 128 -12.26 -5.25 13.54
C TYR A 128 -11.68 -5.54 14.92
N ALA A 129 -10.41 -5.95 15.02
CA ALA A 129 -9.75 -6.15 16.31
C ALA A 129 -9.51 -4.84 17.09
N SER A 130 -9.49 -3.71 16.39
CA SER A 130 -9.24 -2.38 16.96
C SER A 130 -10.51 -1.51 17.10
N SER A 131 -11.67 -2.00 16.65
CA SER A 131 -12.98 -1.33 16.72
C SER A 131 -13.80 -1.78 17.93
#